data_AF-A0A914LFU0-F1
#
_entry.id   AF-A0A914LFU0-F1
#
_cell.length_a   1.000
_cell.length_b   1.000
_cell.length_c   1.000
_cell.angle_alpha   90.00
_cell.angle_beta   90.00
_cell.angle_gamma   90.00
#
_symmetry.space_group_name_H-M   'P 1'
#
loop_
_entity.id
_entity.type
_entity.pdbx_description
1 polymer ?
#
loop_
_entity_poly.entity_id
_entity_poly.type
_entity_poly.pdbx_seq_one_letter_code
_entity_poly.pdbx_strand_id
1 'polypeptide(L)'
;MFRIGMNVRSILTSSIYKKALLLSSNARTKRTIGEIVNLMTVDIQRFQDMASWINFMWSAPFQVILSLFFLFQLLGISVLAGLICLVAFIPINAKLSLAMRKYQQKQMTLKDERLKLMNEILNGIKVFKLYAWEESIEDRILGIRKKELQLLRRIAYVNAISSITWSCAPFLVAVSTFTAYLLLDPANNVLTPRITFVALSYFNILRFPLAMFPMIGSQAVQCNVSNKRLKTFLAEDELEPLPSNNSFGDSSLSISLRNASFSWSEEEPLFLKNLNIEIKRGSLVAVVGRIGSGKSSLLSAILGEMYCKSGTVEIDGQIAYVPQQAWIQNMSLRENILFGNTLNKQLYDVVIDACSLQQDLDSLPGGDSIEIGEKGINLSGGQKQRISLARAAYLDRDIYFLDDPLSAVDSHVGKHIFDKLIGSKNGLLKTKTRVLVTHGLSFLKYCDQIIVVKDGQVTESGSYHDLLKSSGELSEIIEEYVLKQQSTTDTNEEPDDEIMDVLDELEKIHPEKSLPRLSARRVTSESETSGKAVMPQQKESTTTIPQKKLITKIIEKEEVFTGKVKFGVYLEYLRAVGLISLTFFLFICCQVYLVLLPIFGLLNGLIRQKRSRKEILVSLLRQNQI
;
A
#
# COMPACT_ATOMS: atom_id res chain seq x y z
N MET A 1 25.03 8.65 14.79
CA MET A 1 24.43 9.02 13.50
C MET A 1 23.29 8.09 13.08
N PHE A 2 23.48 6.76 13.02
CA PHE A 2 22.36 5.84 12.71
C PHE A 2 21.13 6.02 13.61
N ARG A 3 21.31 6.26 14.91
CA ARG A 3 20.22 6.58 15.85
C ARG A 3 19.45 7.85 15.46
N ILE A 4 20.16 8.91 15.03
CA ILE A 4 19.54 10.14 14.54
C ILE A 4 18.74 9.85 13.25
N GLY A 5 19.33 9.09 12.32
CA GLY A 5 18.62 8.67 11.10
C GLY A 5 17.34 7.88 11.38
N MET A 6 17.35 6.96 12.35
CA MET A 6 16.14 6.24 12.78
C MET A 6 15.11 7.17 13.39
N ASN A 7 15.52 8.10 14.27
CA ASN A 7 14.59 9.07 14.86
C ASN A 7 13.94 9.96 13.80
N VAL A 8 14.72 10.45 12.82
CA VAL A 8 14.19 11.23 11.68
C VAL A 8 13.16 10.41 10.92
N ARG A 9 13.45 9.13 10.65
CA ARG A 9 12.50 8.24 9.98
C ARG A 9 11.19 8.11 10.77
N SER A 10 11.24 7.80 12.06
CA SER A 10 10.05 7.64 12.89
C SER A 10 9.19 8.91 12.95
N ILE A 11 9.83 10.08 13.11
CA ILE A 11 9.12 11.38 13.18
C ILE A 11 8.46 11.71 11.84
N LEU A 12 9.19 11.56 10.74
CA LEU A 12 8.65 11.85 9.41
C LEU A 12 7.53 10.88 9.03
N THR A 13 7.66 9.58 9.33
CA THR A 13 6.60 8.60 9.05
C THR A 13 5.34 8.94 9.85
N SER A 14 5.48 9.28 11.14
CA SER A 14 4.35 9.71 11.96
C SER A 14 3.72 11.01 11.46
N SER A 15 4.53 11.97 11.02
CA SER A 15 4.04 13.26 10.50
C SER A 15 3.28 13.10 9.18
N ILE A 16 3.79 12.27 8.27
CA ILE A 16 3.09 11.95 7.01
C ILE A 16 1.79 11.22 7.30
N TYR A 17 1.79 10.27 8.23
CA TYR A 17 0.59 9.53 8.60
C TYR A 17 -0.49 10.46 9.19
N LYS A 18 -0.10 11.34 10.13
CA LYS A 18 -1.02 12.34 10.70
C LYS A 18 -1.57 13.28 9.65
N LYS A 19 -0.71 13.80 8.76
CA LYS A 19 -1.12 14.66 7.65
C LYS A 19 -2.10 13.94 6.73
N ALA A 20 -1.82 12.68 6.36
CA ALA A 20 -2.66 11.90 5.45
C ALA A 20 -4.10 11.71 5.97
N LEU A 21 -4.28 11.64 7.30
CA LEU A 21 -5.59 11.55 7.93
C LEU A 21 -6.39 12.86 7.86
N LEU A 22 -5.70 14.01 7.76
CA LEU A 22 -6.30 15.34 7.77
C LEU A 22 -6.32 16.01 6.39
N LEU A 23 -5.79 15.38 5.35
CA LEU A 23 -5.80 15.95 3.99
C LEU A 23 -7.22 16.26 3.53
N SER A 24 -7.40 17.44 2.92
CA SER A 24 -8.65 17.82 2.28
C SER A 24 -9.03 16.88 1.14
N SER A 25 -10.33 16.79 0.84
CA SER A 25 -10.83 15.98 -0.28
C SER A 25 -10.16 16.33 -1.62
N ASN A 26 -9.90 17.62 -1.87
CA ASN A 26 -9.19 18.09 -3.06
C ASN A 26 -7.69 17.68 -3.06
N ALA A 27 -7.01 17.80 -1.93
CA ALA A 27 -5.62 17.34 -1.84
C ALA A 27 -5.52 15.80 -1.99
N ARG A 28 -6.51 15.07 -1.46
CA ARG A 28 -6.60 13.61 -1.53
C ARG A 28 -6.86 13.09 -2.94
N THR A 29 -7.61 13.81 -3.79
CA THR A 29 -7.78 13.43 -5.21
C THR A 29 -6.53 13.67 -6.05
N LYS A 30 -5.75 14.72 -5.73
CA LYS A 30 -4.47 15.02 -6.39
C LYS A 30 -3.35 14.04 -6.03
N ARG A 31 -3.41 13.40 -4.86
CA ARG A 31 -2.36 12.51 -4.33
C ARG A 31 -2.83 11.07 -4.32
N THR A 32 -2.18 10.21 -5.11
CA THR A 32 -2.51 8.79 -5.07
C THR A 32 -2.02 8.13 -3.78
N ILE A 33 -2.70 7.07 -3.32
CA ILE A 33 -2.25 6.26 -2.17
C ILE A 33 -0.82 5.75 -2.39
N GLY A 34 -0.48 5.38 -3.63
CA GLY A 34 0.87 4.95 -4.01
C GLY A 34 1.94 6.02 -3.78
N GLU A 35 1.63 7.29 -4.04
CA GLU A 35 2.54 8.41 -3.75
C GLU A 35 2.80 8.55 -2.25
N ILE A 36 1.77 8.47 -1.41
CA ILE A 36 1.90 8.57 0.05
C ILE A 36 2.76 7.42 0.60
N VAL A 37 2.52 6.20 0.12
CA VAL A 37 3.35 5.03 0.49
C VAL A 37 4.80 5.19 0.02
N ASN A 38 5.02 5.72 -1.18
CA ASN A 38 6.37 5.98 -1.69
C ASN A 38 7.10 7.04 -0.86
N LEU A 39 6.39 8.09 -0.42
CA LEU A 39 6.94 9.09 0.49
C LEU A 39 7.42 8.44 1.79
N MET A 40 6.61 7.55 2.38
CA MET A 40 6.94 6.87 3.64
C MET A 40 8.06 5.84 3.52
N THR A 41 8.18 5.17 2.37
CA THR A 41 9.10 4.03 2.19
C THR A 41 10.41 4.41 1.52
N VAL A 42 10.38 5.26 0.51
CA VAL A 42 11.56 5.63 -0.30
C VAL A 42 12.10 6.99 0.11
N ASP A 43 11.25 8.01 0.14
CA ASP A 43 11.72 9.39 0.38
C ASP A 43 12.26 9.57 1.81
N ILE A 44 11.56 9.03 2.82
CA ILE A 44 12.08 9.03 4.22
C ILE A 44 13.38 8.24 4.34
N GLN A 45 13.54 7.12 3.62
CA GLN A 45 14.78 6.34 3.66
C GLN A 45 15.98 7.17 3.18
N ARG A 46 15.80 8.07 2.21
CA ARG A 46 16.86 8.99 1.76
C ARG A 46 17.35 9.91 2.88
N PHE A 47 16.46 10.39 3.74
CA PHE A 47 16.86 11.18 4.91
C PHE A 47 17.64 10.35 5.94
N GLN A 48 17.20 9.10 6.19
CA GLN A 48 17.92 8.19 7.09
C GLN A 48 19.33 7.88 6.59
N ASP A 49 19.47 7.59 5.30
CA ASP A 49 20.77 7.32 4.67
C ASP A 49 21.67 8.56 4.73
N MET A 50 21.13 9.72 4.37
CA MET A 50 21.86 11.00 4.39
C MET A 50 22.35 11.37 5.80
N ALA A 51 21.52 11.16 6.83
CA ALA A 51 21.91 11.41 8.22
C ALA A 51 23.13 10.57 8.67
N SER A 52 23.35 9.42 8.04
CA SER A 52 24.51 8.56 8.32
C SER A 52 25.80 9.10 7.71
N TRP A 53 25.71 9.86 6.60
CA TRP A 53 26.85 10.36 5.83
C TRP A 53 27.09 11.87 5.94
N ILE A 54 26.17 12.63 6.55
CA ILE A 54 26.22 14.10 6.57
C ILE A 54 27.52 14.66 7.16
N ASN A 55 28.08 14.02 8.19
CA ASN A 55 29.35 14.45 8.80
C ASN A 55 30.54 14.32 7.85
N PHE A 56 30.45 13.40 6.90
CA PHE A 56 31.50 13.18 5.93
C PHE A 56 31.62 14.35 4.94
N MET A 57 30.57 15.15 4.74
CA MET A 57 30.63 16.32 3.86
C MET A 57 31.68 17.34 4.30
N TRP A 58 31.85 17.56 5.61
CA TRP A 58 32.87 18.46 6.16
C TRP A 58 34.15 17.71 6.56
N SER A 59 34.03 16.47 7.04
CA SER A 59 35.20 15.66 7.43
C SER A 59 36.07 15.26 6.24
N ALA A 60 35.50 15.01 5.06
CA ALA A 60 36.27 14.56 3.89
C ALA A 60 37.22 15.63 3.34
N PRO A 61 36.78 16.89 3.09
CA PRO A 61 37.71 17.96 2.72
C PRO A 61 38.82 18.16 3.74
N PHE A 62 38.48 18.15 5.04
CA PHE A 62 39.47 18.28 6.10
C PHE A 62 40.52 17.16 6.07
N GLN A 63 40.07 15.90 5.95
CA GLN A 63 40.96 14.74 5.86
C GLN A 63 41.84 14.78 4.61
N VAL A 64 41.32 15.26 3.47
CA VAL A 64 42.10 15.42 2.23
C VAL A 64 43.18 16.48 2.41
N ILE A 65 42.82 17.66 2.93
CA ILE A 65 43.76 18.77 3.17
C ILE A 65 44.89 18.34 4.11
N LEU A 66 44.54 17.71 5.25
CA LEU A 66 45.52 17.28 6.24
C LEU A 66 46.46 16.19 5.70
N SER A 67 45.93 15.23 4.93
CA SER A 67 46.74 14.17 4.34
C SER A 67 47.69 14.71 3.26
N LEU A 68 47.23 15.67 2.45
CA LEU A 68 48.08 16.35 1.48
C LEU A 68 49.16 17.20 2.15
N PHE A 69 48.83 17.88 3.25
CA PHE A 69 49.80 18.64 4.05
C PHE A 69 50.93 17.75 4.58
N PHE A 70 50.60 16.60 5.20
CA PHE A 70 51.62 15.68 5.69
C PHE A 70 52.42 15.00 4.57
N LEU A 71 51.78 14.67 3.44
CA LEU A 71 52.49 14.18 2.26
C LEU A 71 53.49 15.22 1.73
N PHE A 72 53.09 16.48 1.66
CA PHE A 72 53.94 17.58 1.22
C PHE A 72 55.12 17.79 2.17
N GLN A 73 54.91 17.68 3.49
CA GLN A 73 56.00 17.73 4.46
C GLN A 73 56.99 16.56 4.30
N LEU A 74 56.52 15.39 3.87
CA LEU A 74 57.34 14.17 3.77
C LEU A 74 58.10 14.07 2.44
N LEU A 75 57.49 14.48 1.33
CA LEU A 75 58.01 14.28 -0.04
C LEU A 75 58.18 15.59 -0.83
N GLY A 76 57.86 16.74 -0.23
CA GLY A 76 58.00 18.05 -0.86
C GLY A 76 57.15 18.19 -2.14
N ILE A 77 57.73 18.86 -3.13
CA ILE A 77 57.08 19.15 -4.42
C ILE A 77 56.70 17.87 -5.19
N SER A 78 57.34 16.73 -4.91
CA SER A 78 57.11 15.46 -5.62
C SER A 78 55.69 14.93 -5.50
N VAL A 79 54.96 15.34 -4.45
CA VAL A 79 53.53 15.02 -4.25
C VAL A 79 52.66 15.51 -5.40
N LEU A 80 53.05 16.58 -6.09
CA LEU A 80 52.31 17.10 -7.23
C LEU A 80 52.20 16.07 -8.37
N ALA A 81 53.22 15.24 -8.60
CA ALA A 81 53.16 14.18 -9.59
C ALA A 81 52.08 13.14 -9.25
N GLY A 82 51.99 12.73 -7.98
CA GLY A 82 50.93 11.86 -7.49
C GLY A 82 49.54 12.51 -7.59
N LEU A 83 49.45 13.80 -7.30
CA LEU A 83 48.20 14.57 -7.39
C LEU A 83 47.72 14.70 -8.85
N ILE A 84 48.63 14.93 -9.81
CA ILE A 84 48.31 14.93 -11.24
C ILE A 84 47.81 13.55 -11.68
N CYS A 85 48.49 12.47 -11.26
CA CYS A 85 48.05 11.10 -11.53
C CYS A 85 46.64 10.84 -10.96
N LEU A 86 46.36 11.31 -9.75
CA LEU A 86 45.06 11.20 -9.09
C LEU A 86 43.98 12.00 -9.84
N VAL A 87 44.27 13.24 -10.24
CA VAL A 87 43.35 14.08 -11.02
C VAL A 87 43.07 13.45 -12.38
N ALA A 88 44.05 12.79 -13.02
CA ALA A 88 43.85 12.07 -14.27
C ALA A 88 42.88 10.87 -14.15
N PHE A 89 42.73 10.27 -12.96
CA PHE A 89 41.73 9.23 -12.72
C PHE A 89 40.29 9.76 -12.63
N ILE A 90 40.10 11.05 -12.33
CA ILE A 90 38.76 11.67 -12.22
C ILE A 90 37.97 11.55 -13.54
N PRO A 91 38.47 11.99 -14.72
CA PRO A 91 37.72 11.88 -15.97
C PRO A 91 37.48 10.44 -16.41
N ILE A 92 38.40 9.51 -16.10
CA ILE A 92 38.25 8.08 -16.38
C ILE A 92 37.06 7.52 -15.58
N ASN A 93 37.06 7.74 -14.27
CA ASN A 93 35.97 7.32 -13.39
C ASN A 93 34.64 8.01 -13.73
N ALA A 94 34.67 9.28 -14.15
CA ALA A 94 33.48 10.01 -14.59
C ALA A 94 32.85 9.37 -15.84
N LYS A 95 33.64 9.05 -16.88
CA LYS A 95 33.16 8.35 -18.08
C LYS A 95 32.59 6.98 -17.76
N LEU A 96 33.27 6.20 -16.90
CA LEU A 96 32.78 4.89 -16.43
C LEU A 96 31.45 5.03 -15.68
N SER A 97 31.32 6.01 -14.78
CA SER A 97 30.09 6.29 -14.05
C SER A 97 28.94 6.71 -14.96
N LEU A 98 29.20 7.53 -15.99
CA LEU A 98 28.19 7.90 -16.99
C LEU A 98 27.73 6.69 -17.82
N ALA A 99 28.65 5.83 -18.25
CA ALA A 99 28.33 4.58 -18.94
C ALA A 99 27.49 3.64 -18.04
N MET A 100 27.88 3.52 -16.77
CA MET A 100 27.16 2.76 -15.74
C MET A 100 25.72 3.27 -15.61
N ARG A 101 25.53 4.58 -15.42
CA ARG A 101 24.20 5.21 -15.33
C ARG A 101 23.35 4.93 -16.56
N LYS A 102 23.91 5.07 -17.77
CA LYS A 102 23.21 4.80 -19.04
C LYS A 102 22.72 3.36 -19.14
N TYR A 103 23.58 2.38 -18.82
CA TYR A 103 23.18 0.97 -18.87
C TYR A 103 22.19 0.61 -17.76
N GLN A 104 22.37 1.16 -16.56
CA GLN A 104 21.47 0.94 -15.44
C GLN A 104 20.08 1.49 -15.73
N GLN A 105 19.95 2.67 -16.36
CA GLN A 105 18.66 3.23 -16.75
C GLN A 105 17.94 2.35 -17.79
N LYS A 106 18.63 1.88 -18.83
CA LYS A 106 18.06 0.95 -19.82
C LYS A 106 17.70 -0.41 -19.21
N GLN A 107 18.44 -0.86 -18.20
CA GLN A 107 18.14 -2.10 -17.50
C GLN A 107 16.88 -1.95 -16.64
N MET A 108 16.70 -0.80 -15.99
CA MET A 108 15.49 -0.51 -15.21
C MET A 108 14.24 -0.50 -16.10
N THR A 109 14.29 0.09 -17.30
CA THR A 109 13.12 0.08 -18.21
C THR A 109 12.68 -1.34 -18.59
N LEU A 110 13.62 -2.25 -18.90
CA LEU A 110 13.29 -3.65 -19.20
C LEU A 110 12.83 -4.42 -17.95
N LYS A 111 13.41 -4.11 -16.79
CA LYS A 111 13.00 -4.70 -15.52
C LYS A 111 11.56 -4.30 -15.18
N ASP A 112 11.19 -3.04 -15.38
CA ASP A 112 9.84 -2.53 -15.14
C ASP A 112 8.83 -3.16 -16.10
N GLU A 113 9.18 -3.29 -17.38
CA GLU A 113 8.36 -4.02 -18.37
C GLU A 113 8.12 -5.48 -17.94
N ARG A 114 9.17 -6.18 -17.48
CA ARG A 114 9.06 -7.56 -16.98
C ARG A 114 8.19 -7.66 -15.73
N LEU A 115 8.35 -6.74 -14.77
CA LEU A 115 7.58 -6.72 -13.52
C LEU A 115 6.11 -6.38 -13.78
N LYS A 116 5.84 -5.46 -14.71
CA LYS A 116 4.47 -5.13 -15.15
C LYS A 116 3.78 -6.36 -15.73
N LEU A 117 4.43 -7.05 -16.67
CA LEU A 117 3.89 -8.27 -17.27
C LEU A 117 3.65 -9.37 -16.21
N MET A 118 4.59 -9.56 -15.28
CA MET A 118 4.40 -10.50 -14.16
C MET A 118 3.18 -10.16 -13.29
N ASN A 119 2.97 -8.89 -12.96
CA ASN A 119 1.82 -8.47 -12.17
C ASN A 119 0.49 -8.68 -12.92
N GLU A 120 0.45 -8.40 -14.22
CA GLU A 120 -0.73 -8.68 -15.06
C GLU A 120 -1.08 -10.17 -15.06
N ILE A 121 -0.07 -11.05 -15.13
CA ILE A 121 -0.27 -12.51 -15.09
C ILE A 121 -0.75 -12.98 -13.73
N LEU A 122 -0.17 -12.50 -12.64
CA LEU A 122 -0.57 -12.89 -11.28
C LEU A 122 -2.02 -12.47 -10.98
N ASN A 123 -2.41 -11.26 -11.39
CA ASN A 123 -3.79 -10.80 -11.25
C ASN A 123 -4.77 -11.61 -12.13
N GLY A 124 -4.31 -12.06 -13.30
CA GLY A 124 -5.11 -12.83 -14.26
C GLY A 124 -4.91 -14.35 -14.20
N ILE A 125 -4.27 -14.91 -13.15
CA ILE A 125 -3.70 -16.27 -13.19
C ILE A 125 -4.73 -17.34 -13.54
N LYS A 126 -5.97 -17.19 -13.05
CA LYS A 126 -7.07 -18.13 -13.34
C LYS A 126 -7.38 -18.19 -14.84
N VAL A 127 -7.41 -17.05 -15.52
CA VAL A 127 -7.70 -16.97 -16.96
C VAL A 127 -6.60 -17.67 -17.74
N PHE A 128 -5.34 -17.37 -17.45
CA PHE A 128 -4.21 -18.00 -18.15
C PHE A 128 -4.15 -19.51 -17.98
N LYS A 129 -4.51 -20.03 -16.79
CA LYS A 129 -4.64 -21.46 -16.51
C LYS A 129 -5.79 -22.11 -17.30
N LEU A 130 -6.93 -21.45 -17.40
CA LEU A 130 -8.09 -21.97 -18.15
C LEU A 130 -7.82 -22.07 -19.66
N TYR A 131 -7.00 -21.17 -20.21
CA TYR A 131 -6.65 -21.17 -21.64
C TYR A 131 -5.33 -21.89 -21.97
N ALA A 132 -4.64 -22.48 -20.98
CA ALA A 132 -3.34 -23.15 -21.14
C ALA A 132 -2.28 -22.27 -21.85
N TRP A 133 -2.24 -20.97 -21.53
CA TRP A 133 -1.33 -20.01 -22.15
C TRP A 133 0.03 -19.89 -21.44
N GLU A 134 0.36 -20.81 -20.53
CA GLU A 134 1.54 -20.66 -19.66
C GLU A 134 2.86 -20.64 -20.45
N GLU A 135 3.03 -21.56 -21.40
CA GLU A 135 4.28 -21.65 -22.20
C GLU A 135 4.50 -20.40 -23.06
N SER A 136 3.45 -19.91 -23.74
CA SER A 136 3.54 -18.70 -24.58
C SER A 136 3.93 -17.46 -23.77
N ILE A 137 3.43 -17.37 -22.53
CA ILE A 137 3.72 -16.27 -21.63
C ILE A 137 5.12 -16.38 -21.03
N GLU A 138 5.55 -17.59 -20.70
CA GLU A 138 6.91 -17.87 -20.27
C GLU A 138 7.91 -17.40 -21.32
N ASP A 139 7.71 -17.74 -22.59
CA ASP A 139 8.57 -17.31 -23.69
C ASP A 139 8.64 -15.78 -23.81
N ARG A 140 7.51 -15.10 -23.63
CA ARG A 140 7.45 -13.63 -23.65
C ARG A 140 8.27 -13.02 -22.49
N ILE A 141 8.17 -13.58 -21.29
CA ILE A 141 8.96 -13.15 -20.12
C ILE A 141 10.45 -13.41 -20.35
N LEU A 142 10.80 -14.60 -20.86
CA LEU A 142 12.18 -14.99 -21.14
C LEU A 142 12.80 -14.11 -22.23
N GLY A 143 12.02 -13.68 -23.23
CA GLY A 143 12.44 -12.73 -24.25
C GLY A 143 12.88 -11.38 -23.66
N ILE A 144 12.11 -10.83 -22.72
CA ILE A 144 12.48 -9.60 -21.99
C ILE A 144 13.70 -9.86 -21.11
N ARG A 145 13.70 -10.98 -20.37
CA ARG A 145 14.80 -11.36 -19.47
C ARG A 145 16.14 -11.51 -20.20
N LYS A 146 16.16 -12.05 -21.42
CA LYS A 146 17.37 -12.18 -22.24
C LYS A 146 17.97 -10.81 -22.59
N LYS A 147 17.13 -9.84 -22.95
CA LYS A 147 17.56 -8.44 -23.19
C LYS A 147 18.09 -7.79 -21.91
N GLU A 148 17.41 -8.03 -20.77
CA GLU A 148 17.85 -7.55 -19.45
C GLU A 148 19.23 -8.11 -19.07
N LEU A 149 19.45 -9.41 -19.26
CA LEU A 149 20.71 -10.09 -18.97
C LEU A 149 21.89 -9.56 -19.81
N GLN A 150 21.66 -9.18 -21.07
CA GLN A 150 22.69 -8.57 -21.91
C GLN A 150 23.15 -7.22 -21.33
N LEU A 151 22.23 -6.41 -20.80
CA LEU A 151 22.57 -5.16 -20.14
C LEU A 151 23.28 -5.40 -18.80
N LEU A 152 22.81 -6.36 -18.00
CA LEU A 152 23.48 -6.75 -16.75
C LEU A 152 24.93 -7.20 -16.99
N ARG A 153 25.20 -7.93 -18.08
CA ARG A 153 26.56 -8.30 -18.46
C ARG A 153 27.43 -7.08 -18.78
N ARG A 154 26.90 -6.10 -19.52
CA ARG A 154 27.60 -4.83 -19.80
C ARG A 154 27.87 -4.05 -18.51
N ILE A 155 26.90 -3.98 -17.61
CA ILE A 155 27.05 -3.38 -16.28
C ILE A 155 28.17 -4.09 -15.49
N ALA A 156 28.20 -5.42 -15.50
CA ALA A 156 29.24 -6.20 -14.83
C ALA A 156 30.63 -5.87 -15.38
N TYR A 157 30.79 -5.75 -16.70
CA TYR A 157 32.07 -5.34 -17.30
C TYR A 157 32.49 -3.91 -16.90
N VAL A 158 31.56 -2.95 -16.90
CA VAL A 158 31.85 -1.58 -16.44
C VAL A 158 32.25 -1.55 -14.97
N ASN A 159 31.57 -2.33 -14.12
CA ASN A 159 31.92 -2.48 -12.70
C ASN A 159 33.29 -3.12 -12.50
N ALA A 160 33.64 -4.14 -13.30
CA ALA A 160 34.96 -4.78 -13.26
C ALA A 160 36.06 -3.79 -13.63
N ILE A 161 35.90 -3.05 -14.73
CA ILE A 161 36.86 -2.02 -15.16
C ILE A 161 37.00 -0.93 -14.09
N SER A 162 35.89 -0.48 -13.52
CA SER A 162 35.89 0.50 -12.42
C SER A 162 36.62 -0.03 -11.18
N SER A 163 36.42 -1.30 -10.83
CA SER A 163 37.09 -1.95 -9.69
C SER A 163 38.60 -2.11 -9.90
N ILE A 164 39.02 -2.44 -11.13
CA ILE A 164 40.44 -2.51 -11.51
C ILE A 164 41.07 -1.12 -11.40
N THR A 165 40.41 -0.10 -11.97
CA THR A 165 40.86 1.30 -11.92
C THR A 165 41.03 1.74 -10.47
N TRP A 166 40.05 1.42 -9.62
CA TRP A 166 40.09 1.71 -8.20
C TRP A 166 41.25 1.01 -7.48
N SER A 167 41.53 -0.25 -7.83
CA SER A 167 42.55 -1.08 -7.18
C SER A 167 43.98 -0.74 -7.61
N CYS A 168 44.17 -0.31 -8.86
CA CYS A 168 45.48 0.07 -9.40
C CYS A 168 45.87 1.51 -9.08
N ALA A 169 44.92 2.40 -8.79
CA ALA A 169 45.19 3.81 -8.54
C ALA A 169 46.26 4.08 -7.44
N PRO A 170 46.23 3.43 -6.25
CA PRO A 170 47.23 3.68 -5.20
C PRO A 170 48.64 3.29 -5.63
N PHE A 171 48.77 2.19 -6.38
CA PHE A 171 50.05 1.74 -6.91
C PHE A 171 50.62 2.75 -7.91
N LEU A 172 49.80 3.22 -8.86
CA LEU A 172 50.22 4.18 -9.88
C LEU A 172 50.54 5.57 -9.30
N VAL A 173 49.80 6.01 -8.29
CA VAL A 173 50.08 7.26 -7.56
C VAL A 173 51.39 7.14 -6.77
N ALA A 174 51.63 6.01 -6.10
CA ALA A 174 52.88 5.79 -5.37
C ALA A 174 54.09 5.74 -6.31
N VAL A 175 54.00 4.98 -7.41
CA VAL A 175 55.09 4.88 -8.41
C VAL A 175 55.39 6.25 -9.02
N SER A 176 54.37 7.02 -9.42
CA SER A 176 54.59 8.36 -10.00
C SER A 176 55.24 9.32 -9.00
N THR A 177 54.79 9.31 -7.74
CA THR A 177 55.34 10.18 -6.69
C THR A 177 56.78 9.80 -6.32
N PHE A 178 57.08 8.51 -6.12
CA PHE A 178 58.42 8.06 -5.75
C PHE A 178 59.42 8.22 -6.90
N THR A 179 58.97 8.01 -8.14
CA THR A 179 59.80 8.27 -9.33
C THR A 179 60.13 9.76 -9.43
N ALA A 180 59.15 10.65 -9.25
CA ALA A 180 59.39 12.08 -9.24
C ALA A 180 60.32 12.51 -8.09
N TYR A 181 60.18 11.91 -6.90
CA TYR A 181 61.04 12.18 -5.75
C TYR A 181 62.50 11.85 -6.02
N LEU A 182 62.79 10.71 -6.65
CA LEU A 182 64.15 10.34 -7.05
C LEU A 182 64.72 11.22 -8.18
N LEU A 183 63.89 11.62 -9.15
CA LEU A 183 64.35 12.39 -10.31
C LEU A 183 64.57 13.87 -10.03
N LEU A 184 63.85 14.46 -9.08
CA LEU A 184 63.92 15.90 -8.79
C LEU A 184 65.21 16.33 -8.06
N ASP A 185 65.75 15.48 -7.18
CA ASP A 185 67.05 15.71 -6.55
C ASP A 185 67.74 14.36 -6.26
N PRO A 186 68.45 13.80 -7.26
CA PRO A 186 69.11 12.50 -7.13
C PRO A 186 70.22 12.46 -6.07
N ALA A 187 70.74 13.61 -5.63
CA ALA A 187 71.84 13.70 -4.68
C ALA A 187 71.35 13.66 -3.23
N ASN A 188 70.17 14.22 -2.92
CA ASN A 188 69.67 14.34 -1.55
C ASN A 188 68.41 13.51 -1.25
N ASN A 189 67.64 13.09 -2.26
CA ASN A 189 66.38 12.36 -2.06
C ASN A 189 66.59 10.84 -2.01
N VAL A 190 66.74 10.29 -0.80
CA VAL A 190 66.86 8.84 -0.60
C VAL A 190 65.56 8.25 -0.06
N LEU A 191 64.96 7.31 -0.80
CA LEU A 191 63.78 6.57 -0.38
C LEU A 191 64.10 5.59 0.76
N THR A 192 63.99 6.06 2.00
CA THR A 192 64.10 5.23 3.20
C THR A 192 62.79 4.47 3.43
N PRO A 193 62.79 3.22 3.94
CA PRO A 193 61.57 2.47 4.24
C PRO A 193 60.54 3.27 5.06
N ARG A 194 60.99 4.07 6.03
CA ARG A 194 60.14 4.97 6.82
C ARG A 194 59.33 5.93 5.94
N ILE A 195 59.98 6.60 5.00
CA ILE A 195 59.33 7.58 4.10
C ILE A 195 58.35 6.84 3.19
N THR A 196 58.77 5.74 2.58
CA THR A 196 57.95 4.96 1.65
C THR A 196 56.68 4.41 2.29
N PHE A 197 56.77 3.78 3.47
CA PHE A 197 55.60 3.21 4.15
C PHE A 197 54.65 4.27 4.73
N VAL A 198 55.18 5.40 5.23
CA VAL A 198 54.35 6.50 5.72
C VAL A 198 53.61 7.17 4.56
N ALA A 199 54.28 7.41 3.42
CA ALA A 199 53.65 7.96 2.22
C ALA A 199 52.54 7.03 1.67
N LEU A 200 52.81 5.73 1.56
CA LEU A 200 51.81 4.73 1.15
C LEU A 200 50.57 4.74 2.06
N SER A 201 50.78 4.91 3.37
CA SER A 201 49.68 4.99 4.35
C SER A 201 48.81 6.22 4.10
N TYR A 202 49.41 7.39 3.88
CA TYR A 202 48.65 8.61 3.56
C TYR A 202 47.92 8.52 2.22
N PHE A 203 48.52 7.93 1.18
CA PHE A 203 47.82 7.68 -0.09
C PHE A 203 46.61 6.76 0.07
N ASN A 204 46.71 5.72 0.90
CA ASN A 204 45.58 4.84 1.22
C ASN A 204 44.48 5.56 2.00
N ILE A 205 44.84 6.45 2.94
CA ILE A 205 43.87 7.26 3.70
C ILE A 205 43.13 8.24 2.77
N LEU A 206 43.80 8.85 1.80
CA LEU A 206 43.20 9.78 0.82
C LEU A 206 42.16 9.12 -0.08
N ARG A 207 42.32 7.82 -0.36
CA ARG A 207 41.47 7.06 -1.29
C ARG A 207 40.00 7.07 -0.87
N PHE A 208 39.70 6.83 0.41
CA PHE A 208 38.32 6.68 0.88
C PHE A 208 37.50 7.99 0.78
N PRO A 209 37.98 9.15 1.27
CA PRO A 209 37.35 10.45 1.05
C PRO A 209 37.05 10.76 -0.41
N LEU A 210 38.01 10.53 -1.30
CA LEU A 210 37.85 10.82 -2.73
C LEU A 210 36.82 9.91 -3.41
N ALA A 211 36.70 8.65 -2.98
CA ALA A 211 35.66 7.72 -3.47
C ALA A 211 34.25 8.12 -3.04
N MET A 212 34.13 8.45 -1.75
CA MET A 212 32.84 8.61 -1.10
C MET A 212 32.25 9.98 -1.40
N PHE A 213 33.07 11.00 -1.67
CA PHE A 213 32.59 12.36 -1.89
C PHE A 213 31.58 12.48 -3.05
N PRO A 214 31.81 11.92 -4.26
CA PRO A 214 30.81 11.93 -5.32
C PRO A 214 29.53 11.15 -4.96
N MET A 215 29.66 10.05 -4.22
CA MET A 215 28.53 9.22 -3.79
C MET A 215 27.62 10.00 -2.82
N ILE A 216 28.22 10.71 -1.86
CA ILE A 216 27.50 11.53 -0.89
C ILE A 216 26.86 12.73 -1.58
N GLY A 217 27.54 13.37 -2.53
CA GLY A 217 26.94 14.43 -3.35
C GLY A 217 25.70 13.95 -4.10
N SER A 218 25.75 12.74 -4.68
CA SER A 218 24.58 12.13 -5.32
C SER A 218 23.45 11.84 -4.33
N GLN A 219 23.76 11.38 -3.11
CA GLN A 219 22.75 11.16 -2.07
C GLN A 219 22.13 12.48 -1.59
N ALA A 220 22.93 13.54 -1.48
CA ALA A 220 22.45 14.87 -1.10
C ALA A 220 21.43 15.40 -2.11
N VAL A 221 21.72 15.26 -3.41
CA VAL A 221 20.79 15.65 -4.49
C VAL A 221 19.48 14.87 -4.38
N GLN A 222 19.54 13.55 -4.17
CA GLN A 222 18.34 12.72 -4.00
C GLN A 222 17.53 13.12 -2.76
N CYS A 223 18.20 13.34 -1.63
CA CYS A 223 17.56 13.81 -0.41
C CYS A 223 16.88 15.17 -0.60
N ASN A 224 17.47 16.07 -1.41
CA ASN A 224 16.86 17.35 -1.73
C ASN A 224 15.58 17.21 -2.58
N VAL A 225 15.56 16.28 -3.55
CA VAL A 225 14.35 15.98 -4.33
C VAL A 225 13.25 15.38 -3.44
N SER A 226 13.62 14.47 -2.53
CA SER A 226 12.71 13.93 -1.51
C SER A 226 12.18 15.02 -0.57
N ASN A 227 13.03 15.94 -0.15
CA ASN A 227 12.65 17.07 0.70
C ASN A 227 11.63 17.99 0.02
N LYS A 228 11.81 18.29 -1.27
CA LYS A 228 10.83 19.08 -2.04
C LYS A 228 9.47 18.41 -2.05
N ARG A 229 9.41 17.11 -2.39
CA ARG A 229 8.16 16.33 -2.42
C ARG A 229 7.47 16.27 -1.05
N LEU A 230 8.24 16.02 0.00
CA LEU A 230 7.74 15.99 1.36
C LEU A 230 7.18 17.35 1.81
N LYS A 231 7.89 18.45 1.52
CA LYS A 231 7.41 19.80 1.82
C LYS A 231 6.13 20.13 1.08
N THR A 232 6.05 19.82 -0.21
CA THR A 232 4.82 20.01 -0.99
C THR A 232 3.67 19.22 -0.36
N PHE A 233 3.87 17.94 -0.01
CA PHE A 233 2.84 17.12 0.62
C PHE A 233 2.38 17.65 1.99
N LEU A 234 3.32 18.06 2.85
CA LEU A 234 3.00 18.58 4.18
C LEU A 234 2.33 19.96 4.13
N ALA A 235 2.52 20.71 3.04
CA ALA A 235 1.92 22.01 2.81
C ALA A 235 0.56 21.96 2.09
N GLU A 236 0.08 20.78 1.67
CA GLU A 236 -1.27 20.63 1.10
C GLU A 236 -2.34 21.00 2.13
N ASP A 237 -3.51 21.40 1.65
CA ASP A 237 -4.60 21.85 2.52
C ASP A 237 -5.16 20.71 3.38
N GLU A 238 -5.47 21.03 4.62
CA GLU A 238 -6.13 20.13 5.57
C GLU A 238 -7.64 20.41 5.61
N LEU A 239 -8.42 19.41 6.03
CA LEU A 239 -9.82 19.61 6.36
C LEU A 239 -9.90 20.53 7.59
N GLU A 240 -10.68 21.60 7.45
CA GLU A 240 -11.04 22.41 8.62
C GLU A 240 -11.99 21.58 9.49
N PRO A 241 -11.75 21.49 10.81
CA PRO A 241 -12.72 20.87 11.69
C PRO A 241 -14.03 21.65 11.58
N LEU A 242 -15.15 20.95 11.39
CA LEU A 242 -16.47 21.59 11.44
C LEU A 242 -16.56 22.42 12.73
N PRO A 243 -17.07 23.66 12.67
CA PRO A 243 -17.25 24.48 13.86
C PRO A 243 -18.20 23.74 14.81
N SER A 244 -17.62 23.07 15.80
CA SER A 244 -18.35 22.33 16.82
C SER A 244 -18.99 23.34 17.76
N ASN A 245 -20.16 23.85 17.42
CA ASN A 245 -21.02 24.48 18.42
C ASN A 245 -21.61 23.36 19.27
N ASN A 246 -20.86 23.00 20.32
CA ASN A 246 -21.36 22.23 21.44
C ASN A 246 -22.43 23.05 22.16
N SER A 247 -23.65 23.00 21.63
CA SER A 247 -24.93 22.97 22.36
C SER A 247 -26.02 23.40 21.40
N PHE A 248 -26.70 22.44 20.78
CA PHE A 248 -28.15 22.56 20.82
C PHE A 248 -28.48 22.69 22.32
N GLY A 249 -29.24 23.70 22.75
CA GLY A 249 -29.71 23.77 24.13
C GLY A 249 -30.64 22.60 24.48
N ASP A 250 -31.75 22.84 25.16
CA ASP A 250 -32.86 21.87 25.31
C ASP A 250 -33.55 21.49 23.96
N SER A 251 -32.85 21.59 22.83
CA SER A 251 -33.35 21.29 21.50
C SER A 251 -33.41 19.76 21.30
N SER A 252 -34.57 19.29 20.84
CA SER A 252 -34.82 17.90 20.45
C SER A 252 -34.12 17.46 19.15
N LEU A 253 -33.26 18.30 18.56
CA LEU A 253 -32.58 18.05 17.30
C LEU A 253 -31.22 17.34 17.53
N SER A 254 -30.85 16.48 16.59
CA SER A 254 -29.52 15.87 16.51
C SER A 254 -28.65 16.47 15.40
N ILE A 255 -29.26 16.94 14.31
CA ILE A 255 -28.57 17.54 13.17
C ILE A 255 -29.38 18.74 12.69
N SER A 256 -28.72 19.89 12.51
CA SER A 256 -29.32 21.09 11.92
C SER A 256 -28.35 21.73 10.93
N LEU A 257 -28.82 21.96 9.72
CA LEU A 257 -28.15 22.75 8.69
C LEU A 257 -29.03 23.96 8.42
N ARG A 258 -28.45 25.17 8.51
CA ARG A 258 -29.18 26.42 8.26
C ARG A 258 -28.46 27.23 7.20
N ASN A 259 -29.12 27.40 6.04
CA ASN A 259 -28.59 28.05 4.84
C ASN A 259 -27.18 27.58 4.47
N ALA A 260 -26.90 26.28 4.69
CA ALA A 260 -25.57 25.72 4.54
C ALA A 260 -25.26 25.42 3.07
N SER A 261 -24.09 25.87 2.59
CA SER A 261 -23.65 25.63 1.20
C SER A 261 -22.23 25.09 1.16
N PHE A 262 -22.00 24.06 0.36
CA PHE A 262 -20.76 23.30 0.36
C PHE A 262 -20.16 23.12 -1.03
N SER A 263 -18.83 22.97 -1.07
CA SER A 263 -18.06 22.61 -2.25
C SER A 263 -16.97 21.60 -1.90
N TRP A 264 -16.47 20.87 -2.91
CA TRP A 264 -15.38 19.90 -2.72
C TRP A 264 -14.00 20.54 -2.57
N SER A 265 -13.87 21.78 -3.05
CA SER A 265 -12.70 22.63 -2.84
C SER A 265 -13.09 24.09 -2.67
N GLU A 266 -12.19 24.91 -2.14
CA GLU A 266 -12.41 26.35 -1.96
C GLU A 266 -12.63 27.09 -3.29
N GLU A 267 -11.95 26.67 -4.36
CA GLU A 267 -12.02 27.29 -5.68
C GLU A 267 -13.21 26.81 -6.52
N GLU A 268 -13.76 25.63 -6.22
CA GLU A 268 -14.85 25.04 -7.00
C GLU A 268 -16.22 25.71 -6.75
N PRO A 269 -17.14 25.67 -7.73
CA PRO A 269 -18.50 26.13 -7.53
C PRO A 269 -19.21 25.33 -6.43
N LEU A 270 -20.25 25.93 -5.85
CA LEU A 270 -21.10 25.27 -4.87
C LEU A 270 -21.74 24.03 -5.48
N PHE A 271 -21.48 22.87 -4.86
CA PHE A 271 -22.10 21.61 -5.22
C PHE A 271 -23.41 21.43 -4.45
N LEU A 272 -23.41 21.69 -3.15
CA LEU A 272 -24.62 21.73 -2.32
C LEU A 272 -24.99 23.19 -2.00
N LYS A 273 -26.26 23.56 -2.15
CA LYS A 273 -26.69 24.96 -2.12
C LYS A 273 -27.85 25.15 -1.14
N ASN A 274 -27.73 26.14 -0.25
CA ASN A 274 -28.79 26.62 0.64
C ASN A 274 -29.56 25.50 1.36
N LEU A 275 -28.83 24.55 1.93
CA LEU A 275 -29.42 23.42 2.64
C LEU A 275 -30.04 23.89 3.96
N ASN A 276 -31.32 23.58 4.14
CA ASN A 276 -32.08 23.77 5.37
C ASN A 276 -32.65 22.42 5.79
N ILE A 277 -31.98 21.76 6.74
CA ILE A 277 -32.31 20.40 7.17
C ILE A 277 -32.34 20.38 8.69
N GLU A 278 -33.39 19.80 9.26
CA GLU A 278 -33.51 19.55 10.70
C GLU A 278 -33.89 18.09 10.92
N ILE A 279 -33.10 17.38 11.71
CA ILE A 279 -33.31 15.96 12.05
C ILE A 279 -33.43 15.82 13.56
N LYS A 280 -34.53 15.20 14.00
CA LYS A 280 -34.83 14.97 15.42
C LYS A 280 -34.02 13.81 15.98
N ARG A 281 -33.78 13.83 17.28
CA ARG A 281 -33.15 12.71 17.99
C ARG A 281 -34.03 11.46 17.89
N GLY A 282 -33.42 10.33 17.57
CA GLY A 282 -34.09 9.03 17.53
C GLY A 282 -34.93 8.76 16.28
N SER A 283 -35.06 9.70 15.34
CA SER A 283 -35.85 9.50 14.12
C SER A 283 -35.10 8.71 13.04
N LEU A 284 -35.84 8.00 12.21
CA LEU A 284 -35.38 7.39 10.97
C LEU A 284 -35.72 8.31 9.79
N VAL A 285 -34.68 8.89 9.18
CA VAL A 285 -34.81 9.83 8.05
C VAL A 285 -34.28 9.17 6.78
N ALA A 286 -35.05 9.23 5.70
CA ALA A 286 -34.60 8.80 4.38
C ALA A 286 -34.15 9.99 3.52
N VAL A 287 -33.05 9.83 2.79
CA VAL A 287 -32.58 10.81 1.81
C VAL A 287 -32.63 10.17 0.42
N VAL A 288 -33.47 10.73 -0.44
CA VAL A 288 -33.79 10.18 -1.78
C VAL A 288 -33.54 11.21 -2.87
N GLY A 289 -33.40 10.75 -4.11
CA GLY A 289 -33.12 11.59 -5.26
C GLY A 289 -32.43 10.82 -6.39
N ARG A 290 -32.42 11.42 -7.58
CA ARG A 290 -31.81 10.82 -8.78
C ARG A 290 -30.31 10.52 -8.59
N ILE A 291 -29.76 9.62 -9.40
CA ILE A 291 -28.32 9.32 -9.39
C ILE A 291 -27.55 10.61 -9.70
N GLY A 292 -26.52 10.90 -8.91
CA GLY A 292 -25.73 12.14 -9.07
C GLY A 292 -26.35 13.40 -8.46
N SER A 293 -27.52 13.33 -7.79
CA SER A 293 -28.17 14.52 -7.20
C SER A 293 -27.46 15.10 -5.97
N GLY A 294 -26.46 14.40 -5.42
CA GLY A 294 -25.65 14.86 -4.28
C GLY A 294 -25.96 14.23 -2.93
N LYS A 295 -26.66 13.09 -2.88
CA LYS A 295 -27.02 12.38 -1.62
C LYS A 295 -25.80 11.98 -0.78
N SER A 296 -24.82 11.28 -1.35
CA SER A 296 -23.60 10.89 -0.62
C SER A 296 -22.73 12.11 -0.31
N SER A 297 -22.78 13.15 -1.15
CA SER A 297 -22.14 14.44 -0.87
C SER A 297 -22.77 15.12 0.34
N LEU A 298 -24.10 15.03 0.53
CA LEU A 298 -24.76 15.55 1.73
C LEU A 298 -24.23 14.88 3.01
N LEU A 299 -24.09 13.56 3.01
CA LEU A 299 -23.46 12.86 4.16
C LEU A 299 -22.01 13.31 4.35
N SER A 300 -21.24 13.44 3.28
CA SER A 300 -19.85 13.90 3.32
C SER A 300 -19.72 15.32 3.88
N ALA A 301 -20.67 16.21 3.56
CA ALA A 301 -20.73 17.56 4.09
C ALA A 301 -20.99 17.57 5.61
N ILE A 302 -21.91 16.73 6.08
CA ILE A 302 -22.21 16.62 7.52
C ILE A 302 -21.06 15.95 8.28
N LEU A 303 -20.33 15.03 7.65
CA LEU A 303 -19.13 14.42 8.24
C LEU A 303 -17.91 15.36 8.28
N GLY A 304 -17.97 16.52 7.61
CA GLY A 304 -16.85 17.47 7.55
C GLY A 304 -15.81 17.17 6.48
N GLU A 305 -16.13 16.32 5.49
CA GLU A 305 -15.25 16.00 4.37
C GLU A 305 -15.38 17.01 3.20
N MET A 306 -16.29 17.99 3.31
CA MET A 306 -16.49 19.07 2.32
C MET A 306 -16.29 20.45 2.95
N TYR A 307 -15.90 21.44 2.14
CA TYR A 307 -15.75 22.82 2.58
C TYR A 307 -17.11 23.50 2.73
N CYS A 308 -17.40 24.02 3.92
CA CYS A 308 -18.58 24.85 4.18
C CYS A 308 -18.28 26.30 3.79
N LYS A 309 -18.86 26.80 2.70
CA LYS A 309 -18.64 28.19 2.24
C LYS A 309 -19.54 29.21 2.94
N SER A 310 -20.71 28.79 3.39
CA SER A 310 -21.67 29.63 4.08
C SER A 310 -22.68 28.80 4.87
N GLY A 311 -23.32 29.44 5.85
CA GLY A 311 -24.33 28.83 6.72
C GLY A 311 -23.73 28.19 7.97
N THR A 312 -24.55 27.42 8.68
CA THR A 312 -24.18 26.78 9.95
C THR A 312 -24.55 25.30 9.94
N VAL A 313 -23.69 24.48 10.54
CA VAL A 313 -23.87 23.03 10.69
C VAL A 313 -23.69 22.70 12.16
N GLU A 314 -24.75 22.18 12.77
CA GLU A 314 -24.77 21.79 14.18
C GLU A 314 -25.08 20.29 14.26
N ILE A 315 -24.24 19.55 14.99
CA ILE A 315 -24.34 18.10 15.15
C ILE A 315 -24.15 17.77 16.61
N ASP A 316 -25.02 16.92 17.15
CA ASP A 316 -25.00 16.52 18.55
C ASP A 316 -25.06 15.01 18.71
N GLY A 317 -23.90 14.45 19.10
CA GLY A 317 -23.68 13.03 19.29
C GLY A 317 -22.56 12.49 18.44
N GLN A 318 -22.15 11.25 18.73
CA GLN A 318 -21.14 10.55 17.95
C GLN A 318 -21.76 9.90 16.71
N ILE A 319 -21.04 9.90 15.60
CA ILE A 319 -21.50 9.38 14.30
C ILE A 319 -20.88 8.00 14.02
N ALA A 320 -21.70 7.07 13.56
CA ALA A 320 -21.29 5.87 12.84
C ALA A 320 -21.62 6.03 11.36
N TYR A 321 -20.64 5.79 10.47
CA TYR A 321 -20.82 5.89 9.02
C TYR A 321 -20.61 4.54 8.35
N VAL A 322 -21.57 4.16 7.51
CA VAL A 322 -21.52 2.99 6.62
C VAL A 322 -21.46 3.50 5.18
N PRO A 323 -20.29 3.41 4.52
CA PRO A 323 -20.12 3.91 3.16
C PRO A 323 -20.77 3.01 2.11
N GLN A 324 -21.12 3.59 0.96
CA GLN A 324 -21.63 2.85 -0.20
C GLN A 324 -20.65 1.78 -0.71
N GLN A 325 -19.34 2.04 -0.61
CA GLN A 325 -18.31 1.03 -0.83
C GLN A 325 -17.75 0.54 0.51
N ALA A 326 -18.19 -0.66 0.93
CA ALA A 326 -17.75 -1.27 2.17
C ALA A 326 -16.21 -1.41 2.26
N TRP A 327 -15.63 -0.89 3.35
CA TRP A 327 -14.21 -0.97 3.64
C TRP A 327 -13.90 -2.01 4.72
N ILE A 328 -13.06 -2.99 4.38
CA ILE A 328 -12.71 -4.13 5.25
C ILE A 328 -11.20 -4.13 5.51
N GLN A 329 -10.81 -4.21 6.77
CA GLN A 329 -9.42 -4.29 7.20
C GLN A 329 -8.88 -5.71 7.00
N ASN A 330 -7.57 -5.81 6.75
CA ASN A 330 -6.85 -7.09 6.67
C ASN A 330 -6.62 -7.67 8.09
N MET A 331 -7.71 -8.11 8.71
CA MET A 331 -7.80 -8.72 10.05
C MET A 331 -8.86 -9.82 10.03
N SER A 332 -9.10 -10.49 11.16
CA SER A 332 -10.21 -11.46 11.22
C SER A 332 -11.57 -10.78 11.04
N LEU A 333 -12.58 -11.55 10.66
CA LEU A 333 -13.96 -11.04 10.55
C LEU A 333 -14.44 -10.46 11.88
N ARG A 334 -14.18 -11.16 13.00
CA ARG A 334 -14.49 -10.68 14.35
C ARG A 334 -13.82 -9.33 14.63
N GLU A 335 -12.52 -9.19 14.40
CA GLU A 335 -11.79 -7.92 14.65
C GLU A 335 -12.30 -6.78 13.75
N ASN A 336 -12.75 -7.10 12.54
CA ASN A 336 -13.40 -6.13 11.66
C ASN A 336 -14.72 -5.61 12.24
N ILE A 337 -15.50 -6.44 12.93
CA ILE A 337 -16.76 -6.02 13.57
C ILE A 337 -16.47 -5.28 14.90
N LEU A 338 -15.55 -5.80 15.71
CA LEU A 338 -15.19 -5.19 17.00
C LEU A 338 -14.53 -3.83 16.85
N PHE A 339 -13.71 -3.65 15.80
CA PHE A 339 -13.07 -2.39 15.42
C PHE A 339 -12.32 -1.69 16.57
N GLY A 340 -11.57 -2.48 17.36
CA GLY A 340 -10.80 -2.02 18.52
C GLY A 340 -11.54 -2.01 19.85
N ASN A 341 -12.84 -2.31 19.87
CA ASN A 341 -13.60 -2.50 21.12
C ASN A 341 -13.43 -3.92 21.68
N THR A 342 -13.72 -4.07 22.97
CA THR A 342 -13.76 -5.38 23.64
C THR A 342 -14.96 -6.21 23.19
N LEU A 343 -14.81 -7.53 23.12
CA LEU A 343 -15.89 -8.46 22.78
C LEU A 343 -16.93 -8.57 23.91
N ASN A 344 -18.15 -8.10 23.65
CA ASN A 344 -19.35 -8.42 24.41
C ASN A 344 -20.14 -9.46 23.61
N LYS A 345 -20.11 -10.71 24.08
CA LYS A 345 -20.69 -11.83 23.35
C LYS A 345 -22.19 -11.68 23.10
N GLN A 346 -22.94 -11.18 24.08
CA GLN A 346 -24.39 -11.00 23.94
C GLN A 346 -24.74 -9.99 22.85
N LEU A 347 -24.07 -8.82 22.87
CA LEU A 347 -24.27 -7.80 21.84
C LEU A 347 -23.79 -8.29 20.48
N TYR A 348 -22.65 -8.97 20.42
CA TYR A 348 -22.08 -9.51 19.20
C TYR A 348 -23.05 -10.49 18.52
N ASP A 349 -23.58 -11.46 19.27
CA ASP A 349 -24.52 -12.47 18.74
C ASP A 349 -25.81 -11.80 18.22
N VAL A 350 -26.33 -10.80 18.93
CA VAL A 350 -27.51 -10.01 18.49
C VAL A 350 -27.22 -9.23 17.21
N VAL A 351 -26.03 -8.62 17.08
CA VAL A 351 -25.65 -7.87 15.88
C VAL A 351 -25.45 -8.80 14.68
N ILE A 352 -24.82 -9.98 14.88
CA ILE A 352 -24.65 -10.99 13.84
C ILE A 352 -26.00 -11.48 13.31
N ASP A 353 -26.95 -11.74 14.21
CA ASP A 353 -28.32 -12.11 13.84
C ASP A 353 -29.02 -10.97 13.09
N ALA A 354 -29.02 -9.75 13.64
CA ALA A 354 -29.68 -8.60 13.01
C ALA A 354 -29.15 -8.27 11.61
N CYS A 355 -27.85 -8.47 11.37
CA CYS A 355 -27.22 -8.29 10.06
C CYS A 355 -27.34 -9.52 9.14
N SER A 356 -27.99 -10.61 9.58
CA SER A 356 -28.11 -11.86 8.83
C SER A 356 -26.75 -12.43 8.38
N LEU A 357 -25.75 -12.40 9.29
CA LEU A 357 -24.40 -12.90 9.01
C LEU A 357 -24.20 -14.37 9.44
N GLN A 358 -25.15 -14.96 10.18
CA GLN A 358 -24.99 -16.30 10.74
C GLN A 358 -24.71 -17.36 9.66
N GLN A 359 -25.48 -17.35 8.57
CA GLN A 359 -25.29 -18.29 7.46
C GLN A 359 -23.93 -18.11 6.77
N ASP A 360 -23.43 -16.87 6.67
CA ASP A 360 -22.10 -16.61 6.11
C ASP A 360 -21.03 -17.19 7.02
N LEU A 361 -21.13 -16.97 8.33
CA LEU A 361 -20.18 -17.50 9.31
C LEU A 361 -20.12 -19.02 9.29
N ASP A 362 -21.27 -19.69 9.22
CA ASP A 362 -21.35 -21.15 9.19
C ASP A 362 -20.73 -21.75 7.92
N SER A 363 -20.78 -21.00 6.80
CA SER A 363 -20.16 -21.41 5.53
C SER A 363 -18.62 -21.27 5.52
N LEU A 364 -18.06 -20.42 6.39
CA LEU A 364 -16.63 -20.12 6.40
C LEU A 364 -15.86 -21.16 7.22
N PRO A 365 -14.75 -21.72 6.70
CA PRO A 365 -14.01 -22.82 7.36
C PRO A 365 -13.40 -22.47 8.73
N GLY A 366 -13.37 -21.18 9.10
CA GLY A 366 -12.91 -20.69 10.40
C GLY A 366 -13.93 -19.81 11.12
N GLY A 367 -15.19 -19.80 10.68
CA GLY A 367 -16.24 -18.94 11.21
C GLY A 367 -15.82 -17.46 11.25
N ASP A 368 -16.02 -16.83 12.40
CA ASP A 368 -15.69 -15.43 12.65
C ASP A 368 -14.18 -15.15 12.83
N SER A 369 -13.38 -16.19 13.02
CA SER A 369 -11.95 -16.09 13.27
C SER A 369 -11.12 -16.14 11.98
N ILE A 370 -11.77 -16.29 10.82
CA ILE A 370 -11.11 -16.31 9.53
C ILE A 370 -10.44 -14.98 9.22
N GLU A 371 -9.17 -15.02 8.80
CA GLU A 371 -8.45 -13.84 8.31
C GLU A 371 -9.05 -13.40 6.97
N ILE A 372 -9.55 -12.16 6.93
CA ILE A 372 -10.04 -11.55 5.70
C ILE A 372 -8.84 -10.93 4.98
N GLY A 373 -8.51 -11.44 3.78
CA GLY A 373 -7.41 -10.92 2.96
C GLY A 373 -7.60 -9.46 2.54
N GLU A 374 -6.57 -8.85 1.95
CA GLU A 374 -6.58 -7.43 1.57
C GLU A 374 -7.82 -7.05 0.73
N LYS A 375 -8.55 -6.00 1.15
CA LYS A 375 -9.84 -5.55 0.56
C LYS A 375 -10.96 -6.61 0.54
N GLY A 376 -10.83 -7.66 1.35
CA GLY A 376 -11.81 -8.73 1.45
C GLY A 376 -11.99 -9.52 0.16
N ILE A 377 -10.92 -9.87 -0.53
CA ILE A 377 -10.97 -10.66 -1.78
C ILE A 377 -11.75 -11.99 -1.63
N ASN A 378 -11.85 -12.50 -0.40
CA ASN A 378 -12.55 -13.73 -0.05
C ASN A 378 -14.07 -13.56 0.14
N LEU A 379 -14.61 -12.34 0.06
CA LEU A 379 -16.01 -12.03 0.41
C LEU A 379 -16.79 -11.47 -0.80
N SER A 380 -18.08 -11.80 -0.87
CA SER A 380 -19.01 -11.19 -1.84
C SER A 380 -19.33 -9.73 -1.50
N GLY A 381 -19.91 -8.98 -2.45
CA GLY A 381 -20.31 -7.58 -2.24
C GLY A 381 -21.29 -7.42 -1.07
N GLY A 382 -22.35 -8.23 -1.04
CA GLY A 382 -23.35 -8.23 0.04
C GLY A 382 -22.77 -8.62 1.40
N GLN A 383 -21.82 -9.58 1.44
CA GLN A 383 -21.12 -9.93 2.69
C GLN A 383 -20.30 -8.76 3.22
N LYS A 384 -19.57 -8.05 2.36
CA LYS A 384 -18.80 -6.86 2.78
C LYS A 384 -19.71 -5.78 3.34
N GLN A 385 -20.86 -5.53 2.71
CA GLN A 385 -21.83 -4.55 3.21
C GLN A 385 -22.41 -4.95 4.57
N ARG A 386 -22.82 -6.22 4.74
CA ARG A 386 -23.31 -6.72 6.03
C ARG A 386 -22.27 -6.62 7.16
N ILE A 387 -21.00 -6.89 6.88
CA ILE A 387 -19.91 -6.72 7.86
C ILE A 387 -19.71 -5.24 8.20
N SER A 388 -19.80 -4.34 7.21
CA SER A 388 -19.73 -2.88 7.42
C SER A 388 -20.87 -2.37 8.32
N LEU A 389 -22.09 -2.86 8.08
CA LEU A 389 -23.27 -2.60 8.92
C LEU A 389 -23.09 -3.14 10.34
N ALA A 390 -22.65 -4.40 10.48
CA ALA A 390 -22.42 -5.03 11.77
C ALA A 390 -21.39 -4.24 12.60
N ARG A 391 -20.31 -3.77 11.96
CA ARG A 391 -19.32 -2.90 12.59
C ARG A 391 -19.97 -1.63 13.14
N ALA A 392 -20.76 -0.92 12.32
CA ALA A 392 -21.43 0.31 12.76
C ALA A 392 -22.39 0.03 13.93
N ALA A 393 -23.20 -1.03 13.83
CA ALA A 393 -24.16 -1.41 14.86
C ALA A 393 -23.48 -1.75 16.20
N TYR A 394 -22.37 -2.49 16.15
CA TYR A 394 -21.61 -2.89 17.34
C TYR A 394 -20.94 -1.72 18.06
N LEU A 395 -20.60 -0.64 17.34
CA LEU A 395 -19.98 0.57 17.92
C LEU A 395 -20.92 1.39 18.82
N ASP A 396 -22.24 1.15 18.76
CA ASP A 396 -23.29 1.83 19.54
C ASP A 396 -23.14 3.36 19.62
N ARG A 397 -23.33 4.05 18.49
CA ARG A 397 -23.22 5.52 18.38
C ARG A 397 -24.59 6.19 18.50
N ASP A 398 -24.62 7.52 18.52
CA ASP A 398 -25.87 8.30 18.65
C ASP A 398 -26.56 8.51 17.29
N ILE A 399 -25.75 8.70 16.26
CA ILE A 399 -26.16 9.00 14.89
C ILE A 399 -25.59 7.96 13.93
N TYR A 400 -26.42 7.44 13.03
CA TYR A 400 -26.04 6.45 12.01
C TYR A 400 -26.27 7.00 10.62
N PHE A 401 -25.22 7.10 9.82
CA PHE A 401 -25.28 7.41 8.40
C PHE A 401 -25.09 6.14 7.59
N LEU A 402 -26.12 5.80 6.82
CA LEU A 402 -26.20 4.57 6.05
C LEU A 402 -26.29 4.93 4.56
N ASP A 403 -25.17 4.86 3.85
CA ASP A 403 -25.06 5.24 2.44
C ASP A 403 -25.31 4.03 1.54
N ASP A 404 -26.57 3.84 1.16
CA ASP A 404 -27.06 2.76 0.30
C ASP A 404 -26.63 1.35 0.75
N PRO A 405 -26.84 0.97 2.02
CA PRO A 405 -26.28 -0.26 2.59
C PRO A 405 -26.97 -1.54 2.06
N LEU A 406 -28.15 -1.42 1.43
CA LEU A 406 -28.98 -2.55 1.01
C LEU A 406 -28.90 -2.85 -0.50
N SER A 407 -28.15 -2.08 -1.29
CA SER A 407 -28.15 -2.25 -2.76
C SER A 407 -27.42 -3.51 -3.26
N ALA A 408 -26.51 -4.07 -2.45
CA ALA A 408 -25.73 -5.25 -2.80
C ALA A 408 -26.24 -6.54 -2.13
N VAL A 409 -27.39 -6.50 -1.45
CA VAL A 409 -28.00 -7.66 -0.77
C VAL A 409 -29.33 -8.01 -1.42
N ASP A 410 -29.67 -9.30 -1.40
CA ASP A 410 -30.95 -9.79 -1.92
C ASP A 410 -32.12 -9.20 -1.12
N SER A 411 -33.28 -9.02 -1.77
CA SER A 411 -34.47 -8.38 -1.18
C SER A 411 -34.91 -8.98 0.16
N HIS A 412 -34.93 -10.32 0.27
CA HIS A 412 -35.26 -11.02 1.52
C HIS A 412 -34.27 -10.70 2.65
N VAL A 413 -32.97 -10.69 2.34
CA VAL A 413 -31.92 -10.33 3.32
C VAL A 413 -32.03 -8.85 3.68
N GLY A 414 -32.28 -7.99 2.69
CA GLY A 414 -32.49 -6.56 2.88
C GLY A 414 -33.65 -6.25 3.82
N LYS A 415 -34.80 -6.93 3.64
CA LYS A 415 -35.97 -6.83 4.51
C LYS A 415 -35.65 -7.27 5.94
N HIS A 416 -34.95 -8.39 6.10
CA HIS A 416 -34.53 -8.86 7.43
C HIS A 416 -33.65 -7.83 8.15
N ILE A 417 -32.64 -7.29 7.46
CA ILE A 417 -31.76 -6.25 8.00
C ILE A 417 -32.56 -4.99 8.34
N PHE A 418 -33.47 -4.58 7.46
CA PHE A 418 -34.31 -3.42 7.73
C PHE A 418 -35.15 -3.62 8.99
N ASP A 419 -35.85 -4.75 9.11
CA ASP A 419 -36.75 -5.01 10.24
C ASP A 419 -36.03 -5.18 11.58
N LYS A 420 -34.87 -5.86 11.57
CA LYS A 420 -34.12 -6.22 12.79
C LYS A 420 -33.06 -5.19 13.20
N LEU A 421 -32.54 -4.39 12.26
CA LEU A 421 -31.49 -3.43 12.55
C LEU A 421 -31.97 -1.97 12.42
N ILE A 422 -32.49 -1.60 11.26
CA ILE A 422 -32.68 -0.18 10.87
C ILE A 422 -34.03 0.38 11.32
N GLY A 423 -35.10 -0.41 11.22
CA GLY A 423 -36.49 0.04 11.28
C GLY A 423 -36.91 0.56 12.66
N SER A 424 -37.85 1.51 12.69
CA SER A 424 -38.29 2.19 13.91
C SER A 424 -39.09 1.33 14.89
N LYS A 425 -39.67 0.20 14.45
CA LYS A 425 -40.49 -0.68 15.30
C LYS A 425 -39.63 -1.70 16.08
N ASN A 426 -38.94 -2.57 15.34
CA ASN A 426 -38.25 -3.74 15.88
C ASN A 426 -36.72 -3.67 15.71
N GLY A 427 -36.20 -2.58 15.12
CA GLY A 427 -34.78 -2.44 14.86
C GLY A 427 -33.96 -2.29 16.15
N LEU A 428 -32.78 -2.89 16.15
CA LEU A 428 -31.78 -2.70 17.20
C LEU A 428 -31.43 -1.21 17.40
N LEU A 429 -31.42 -0.44 16.30
CA LEU A 429 -31.09 0.99 16.31
C LEU A 429 -32.30 1.91 16.54
N LYS A 430 -33.45 1.38 16.99
CA LYS A 430 -34.73 2.13 17.09
C LYS A 430 -34.69 3.41 17.91
N THR A 431 -33.81 3.50 18.91
CA THR A 431 -33.68 4.68 19.78
C THR A 431 -32.66 5.69 19.28
N LYS A 432 -31.92 5.37 18.21
CA LYS A 432 -30.82 6.17 17.67
C LYS A 432 -31.28 6.98 16.46
N THR A 433 -30.61 8.10 16.20
CA THR A 433 -30.86 8.86 14.96
C THR A 433 -30.28 8.10 13.78
N ARG A 434 -31.06 7.86 12.73
CA ARG A 434 -30.61 7.15 11.52
C ARG A 434 -30.93 7.97 10.28
N VAL A 435 -29.93 8.14 9.42
CA VAL A 435 -30.07 8.74 8.09
C VAL A 435 -29.76 7.67 7.06
N LEU A 436 -30.80 7.21 6.37
CA LEU A 436 -30.72 6.21 5.32
C LEU A 436 -30.74 6.89 3.95
N VAL A 437 -29.59 6.97 3.29
CA VAL A 437 -29.52 7.28 1.87
C VAL A 437 -29.81 5.99 1.13
N THR A 438 -30.82 5.97 0.27
CA THR A 438 -31.14 4.76 -0.51
C THR A 438 -31.74 5.09 -1.86
N HIS A 439 -31.53 4.19 -2.80
CA HIS A 439 -32.27 4.13 -4.06
C HIS A 439 -33.50 3.22 -3.98
N GLY A 440 -33.58 2.34 -2.97
CA GLY A 440 -34.71 1.43 -2.76
C GLY A 440 -35.91 2.15 -2.16
N LEU A 441 -37.00 2.24 -2.92
CA LEU A 441 -38.20 2.99 -2.52
C LEU A 441 -39.07 2.23 -1.51
N SER A 442 -38.92 0.91 -1.41
CA SER A 442 -39.73 -0.03 -0.63
C SER A 442 -39.73 0.28 0.88
N PHE A 443 -38.65 0.89 1.38
CA PHE A 443 -38.46 1.18 2.81
C PHE A 443 -38.90 2.59 3.24
N LEU A 444 -39.23 3.46 2.29
CA LEU A 444 -39.54 4.87 2.55
C LEU A 444 -40.78 5.05 3.43
N LYS A 445 -41.78 4.17 3.28
CA LYS A 445 -43.03 4.19 4.06
C LYS A 445 -42.84 3.99 5.56
N TYR A 446 -41.70 3.44 5.97
CA TYR A 446 -41.39 3.19 7.38
C TYR A 446 -40.51 4.29 8.00
N CYS A 447 -40.13 5.30 7.23
CA CYS A 447 -39.30 6.41 7.69
C CYS A 447 -40.17 7.51 8.30
N ASP A 448 -39.69 8.14 9.37
CA ASP A 448 -40.40 9.21 10.07
C ASP A 448 -40.40 10.51 9.24
N GLN A 449 -39.35 10.71 8.44
CA GLN A 449 -39.17 11.87 7.55
C GLN A 449 -38.41 11.46 6.29
N ILE A 450 -38.77 12.06 5.16
CA ILE A 450 -38.08 11.91 3.88
C ILE A 450 -37.56 13.27 3.45
N ILE A 451 -36.35 13.30 2.89
CA ILE A 451 -35.70 14.48 2.33
C ILE A 451 -35.38 14.16 0.86
N VAL A 452 -35.94 14.95 -0.05
CA VAL A 452 -35.71 14.79 -1.49
C VAL A 452 -34.62 15.78 -1.92
N VAL A 453 -33.55 15.26 -2.52
CA VAL A 453 -32.39 16.03 -2.99
C VAL A 453 -32.32 16.00 -4.51
N LYS A 454 -32.35 17.19 -5.13
CA LYS A 454 -32.23 17.41 -6.57
C LYS A 454 -31.19 18.50 -6.83
N ASP A 455 -30.24 18.22 -7.73
CA ASP A 455 -29.19 19.16 -8.15
C ASP A 455 -28.48 19.89 -6.98
N GLY A 456 -28.22 19.14 -5.90
CA GLY A 456 -27.54 19.65 -4.70
C GLY A 456 -28.40 20.55 -3.79
N GLN A 457 -29.72 20.58 -3.97
CA GLN A 457 -30.67 21.32 -3.14
C GLN A 457 -31.72 20.37 -2.54
N VAL A 458 -32.25 20.74 -1.38
CA VAL A 458 -33.42 20.07 -0.80
C VAL A 458 -34.67 20.68 -1.44
N THR A 459 -35.42 19.88 -2.20
CA THR A 459 -36.65 20.34 -2.86
C THR A 459 -37.86 20.16 -1.97
N GLU A 460 -37.95 19.01 -1.31
CA GLU A 460 -39.10 18.61 -0.50
C GLU A 460 -38.64 17.89 0.77
N SER A 461 -39.35 18.10 1.87
CA SER A 461 -39.19 17.31 3.08
C SER A 461 -40.52 17.16 3.83
N GLY A 462 -40.79 15.95 4.33
CA GLY A 462 -42.05 15.64 5.02
C GLY A 462 -42.21 14.15 5.28
N SER A 463 -43.40 13.75 5.72
CA SER A 463 -43.75 12.33 5.84
C SER A 463 -44.06 11.72 4.47
N TYR A 464 -43.96 10.39 4.35
CA TYR A 464 -44.26 9.67 3.10
C TYR A 464 -45.65 10.02 2.54
N HIS A 465 -46.68 10.04 3.39
CA HIS A 465 -48.05 10.32 2.97
C HIS A 465 -48.29 11.77 2.59
N ASP A 466 -47.55 12.72 3.15
CA ASP A 466 -47.68 14.14 2.79
C ASP A 466 -47.07 14.41 1.42
N LEU A 467 -45.88 13.83 1.16
CA LEU A 467 -45.15 14.01 -0.10
C LEU A 467 -45.80 13.29 -1.30
N LEU A 468 -46.52 12.20 -1.06
CA LEU A 468 -47.30 11.52 -2.11
C LEU A 468 -48.52 12.34 -2.57
N LYS A 469 -49.10 13.16 -1.69
CA LYS A 469 -50.27 13.99 -2.01
C LYS A 469 -49.90 15.23 -2.81
N SER A 470 -48.68 15.75 -2.65
CA SER A 470 -48.24 16.99 -3.29
C SER A 470 -47.90 16.86 -4.78
N SER A 471 -47.97 15.67 -5.37
CA SER A 471 -47.57 15.40 -6.77
C SER A 471 -46.20 16.01 -7.12
N GLY A 472 -45.27 15.95 -6.17
CA GLY A 472 -43.94 16.56 -6.24
C GLY A 472 -42.87 15.66 -6.86
N GLU A 473 -41.60 16.02 -6.67
CA GLU A 473 -40.46 15.29 -7.22
C GLU A 473 -40.41 13.84 -6.70
N LEU A 474 -40.84 13.58 -5.46
CA LEU A 474 -40.91 12.22 -4.93
C LEU A 474 -41.84 11.33 -5.76
N SER A 475 -43.03 11.81 -6.12
CA SER A 475 -43.97 11.04 -6.93
C SER A 475 -43.44 10.75 -8.32
N GLU A 476 -42.75 11.70 -8.95
CA GLU A 476 -42.09 11.46 -10.25
C GLU A 476 -41.03 10.37 -10.16
N ILE A 477 -40.21 10.37 -9.10
CA ILE A 477 -39.19 9.35 -8.88
C ILE A 477 -39.83 7.96 -8.70
N ILE A 478 -40.96 7.88 -7.97
CA ILE A 478 -41.69 6.63 -7.79
C ILE A 478 -42.29 6.15 -9.12
N GLU A 479 -42.96 7.02 -9.86
CA GLU A 479 -43.52 6.70 -11.19
C GLU A 479 -42.45 6.19 -12.15
N GLU A 480 -41.29 6.86 -12.22
CA GLU A 480 -40.16 6.45 -13.07
C GLU A 480 -39.57 5.08 -12.65
N TYR A 481 -39.49 4.83 -11.34
CA TYR A 481 -38.98 3.56 -10.81
C TYR A 481 -39.89 2.39 -11.19
N VAL A 482 -41.20 2.58 -11.04
CA VAL A 482 -42.23 1.59 -11.43
C VAL A 482 -42.14 1.30 -12.93
N LEU A 483 -42.00 2.33 -13.78
CA LEU A 483 -41.87 2.17 -15.24
C LEU A 483 -40.57 1.43 -15.65
N LYS A 484 -39.46 1.67 -14.96
CA LYS A 484 -38.17 1.00 -15.23
C LYS A 484 -38.19 -0.48 -14.87
N GLN A 485 -38.85 -0.85 -13.77
CA GLN A 485 -38.96 -2.26 -13.40
C GLN A 485 -39.95 -3.03 -14.28
N GLN A 486 -41.02 -2.38 -14.75
CA GLN A 486 -41.95 -2.97 -15.74
C GLN A 486 -41.29 -3.24 -17.10
N SER A 487 -40.32 -2.43 -17.52
CA SER A 487 -39.59 -2.65 -18.79
C SER A 487 -38.47 -3.70 -18.69
N THR A 488 -38.11 -4.15 -17.49
CA THR A 488 -37.12 -5.22 -17.28
C THR A 488 -37.75 -6.60 -17.06
N THR A 489 -39.06 -6.68 -16.78
CA THR A 489 -39.83 -7.92 -16.55
C THR A 489 -40.42 -8.56 -17.83
N ASP A 490 -39.85 -8.31 -19.01
CA ASP A 490 -40.27 -8.97 -20.28
C ASP A 490 -39.91 -10.49 -20.34
N THR A 491 -39.23 -11.02 -19.33
CA THR A 491 -39.06 -12.47 -19.11
C THR A 491 -40.06 -12.93 -18.05
N ASN A 492 -40.73 -14.08 -18.26
CA ASN A 492 -41.83 -14.71 -17.48
C ASN A 492 -41.68 -14.85 -15.93
N GLU A 493 -41.12 -13.87 -15.24
CA GLU A 493 -41.03 -13.78 -13.78
C GLU A 493 -42.21 -12.96 -13.26
N GLU A 494 -42.83 -13.44 -12.17
CA GLU A 494 -43.89 -12.69 -11.49
C GLU A 494 -43.36 -11.32 -11.06
N PRO A 495 -44.16 -10.24 -11.14
CA PRO A 495 -43.72 -8.92 -10.70
C PRO A 495 -43.33 -8.98 -9.21
N ASP A 496 -42.18 -8.38 -8.86
CA ASP A 496 -41.71 -8.28 -7.47
C ASP A 496 -42.84 -7.80 -6.55
N ASP A 497 -43.05 -8.48 -5.42
CA ASP A 497 -44.01 -8.09 -4.37
C ASP A 497 -43.84 -6.61 -3.97
N GLU A 498 -42.61 -6.09 -4.09
CA GLU A 498 -42.25 -4.69 -3.81
C GLU A 498 -42.97 -3.68 -4.73
N ILE A 499 -43.22 -4.03 -5.99
CA ILE A 499 -43.85 -3.15 -6.98
C ILE A 499 -45.36 -3.12 -6.77
N MET A 500 -45.96 -4.28 -6.50
CA MET A 500 -47.40 -4.38 -6.25
C MET A 500 -47.82 -3.57 -5.02
N ASP A 501 -47.03 -3.61 -3.94
CA ASP A 501 -47.28 -2.82 -2.73
C ASP A 501 -47.30 -1.31 -3.01
N VAL A 502 -46.39 -0.81 -3.85
CA VAL A 502 -46.28 0.62 -4.19
C VAL A 502 -47.37 1.04 -5.20
N LEU A 503 -47.65 0.20 -6.19
CA LEU A 503 -48.70 0.41 -7.20
C LEU A 503 -50.10 0.45 -6.57
N ASP A 504 -50.42 -0.50 -5.69
CA ASP A 504 -51.73 -0.56 -5.01
C ASP A 504 -51.96 0.65 -4.09
N GLU A 505 -50.91 1.29 -3.57
CA GLU A 505 -51.02 2.54 -2.79
C GLU A 505 -51.15 3.79 -3.67
N LEU A 506 -50.42 3.87 -4.78
CA LEU A 506 -50.59 4.94 -5.76
C LEU A 506 -52.00 4.96 -6.34
N GLU A 507 -52.57 3.79 -6.67
CA GLU A 507 -53.95 3.65 -7.16
C GLU A 507 -54.99 4.08 -6.12
N LYS A 508 -54.72 3.91 -4.80
CA LYS A 508 -55.61 4.35 -3.72
C LYS A 508 -55.62 5.87 -3.52
N ILE A 509 -54.52 6.55 -3.82
CA ILE A 509 -54.36 7.99 -3.56
C ILE A 509 -54.69 8.83 -4.80
N HIS A 510 -54.36 8.35 -6.00
CA HIS A 510 -54.62 9.01 -7.28
C HIS A 510 -55.42 8.10 -8.23
N PRO A 511 -56.74 7.93 -8.03
CA PRO A 511 -57.57 7.03 -8.84
C PRO A 511 -57.69 7.44 -10.32
N GLU A 512 -57.31 8.68 -10.69
CA GLU A 512 -57.36 9.19 -12.07
C GLU A 512 -56.10 8.84 -12.90
N LYS A 513 -55.02 8.33 -12.27
CA LYS A 513 -53.75 7.96 -12.92
C LYS A 513 -53.56 6.43 -13.00
N SER A 514 -54.61 5.68 -13.37
CA SER A 514 -54.50 4.22 -13.50
C SER A 514 -53.54 3.83 -14.65
N LEU A 515 -52.38 3.26 -14.30
CA LEU A 515 -51.46 2.64 -15.26
C LEU A 515 -52.04 1.30 -15.76
N PRO A 516 -51.85 0.92 -17.02
CA PRO A 516 -52.54 -0.24 -17.61
C PRO A 516 -52.00 -1.57 -17.06
N ARG A 517 -52.87 -2.39 -16.46
CA ARG A 517 -52.58 -3.80 -16.12
C ARG A 517 -52.72 -4.68 -17.38
N LEU A 518 -51.63 -5.29 -17.86
CA LEU A 518 -51.68 -6.30 -18.91
C LEU A 518 -52.17 -7.63 -18.33
N SER A 519 -53.35 -8.08 -18.77
CA SER A 519 -53.92 -9.38 -18.42
C SER A 519 -53.19 -10.52 -19.14
N ALA A 520 -52.63 -11.45 -18.38
CA ALA A 520 -51.95 -12.63 -18.91
C ALA A 520 -52.93 -13.52 -19.70
N ARG A 521 -52.82 -13.47 -21.04
CA ARG A 521 -53.54 -14.36 -21.95
C ARG A 521 -52.81 -15.70 -22.03
N ARG A 522 -53.35 -16.73 -21.38
CA ARG A 522 -52.92 -18.14 -21.56
C ARG A 522 -53.10 -18.53 -23.02
N VAL A 523 -52.00 -18.80 -23.71
CA VAL A 523 -51.98 -19.51 -25.00
C VAL A 523 -51.54 -20.95 -24.71
N THR A 524 -52.46 -21.88 -24.91
CA THR A 524 -52.19 -23.32 -24.99
C THR A 524 -51.45 -23.60 -26.29
N SER A 525 -50.23 -24.15 -26.22
CA SER A 525 -49.52 -24.69 -27.37
C SER A 525 -49.48 -26.22 -27.30
N GLU A 526 -50.00 -26.81 -28.36
CA GLU A 526 -49.97 -28.23 -28.65
C GLU A 526 -48.55 -28.73 -28.91
N SER A 527 -48.36 -29.99 -28.54
CA SER A 527 -47.20 -30.84 -28.70
C SER A 527 -46.94 -31.20 -30.17
N GLU A 528 -45.68 -31.25 -30.59
CA GLU A 528 -45.18 -32.31 -31.50
C GLU A 528 -43.64 -32.50 -31.45
N THR A 529 -43.26 -33.69 -30.97
CA THR A 529 -42.21 -34.61 -31.45
C THR A 529 -40.72 -34.25 -31.66
N SER A 530 -39.91 -34.97 -30.88
CA SER A 530 -38.81 -35.88 -31.28
C SER A 530 -37.35 -35.40 -31.24
N GLY A 531 -36.54 -36.14 -30.48
CA GLY A 531 -35.07 -36.12 -30.56
C GLY A 531 -34.37 -36.76 -29.36
N LYS A 532 -34.25 -38.09 -29.32
CA LYS A 532 -33.48 -38.84 -28.32
C LYS A 532 -31.97 -38.63 -28.50
N ALA A 533 -31.23 -38.36 -27.42
CA ALA A 533 -29.80 -38.70 -27.31
C ALA A 533 -29.38 -38.99 -25.85
N VAL A 534 -29.05 -40.26 -25.67
CA VAL A 534 -28.43 -41.03 -24.58
C VAL A 534 -27.41 -40.29 -23.67
N MET A 535 -27.58 -40.45 -22.34
CA MET A 535 -26.58 -40.25 -21.28
C MET A 535 -25.71 -41.51 -21.08
N PRO A 536 -24.42 -41.39 -20.75
CA PRO A 536 -23.68 -42.44 -20.05
C PRO A 536 -23.64 -42.18 -18.54
N GLN A 537 -24.13 -43.14 -17.77
CA GLN A 537 -23.84 -43.28 -16.34
C GLN A 537 -22.40 -43.75 -16.15
N GLN A 538 -21.64 -43.10 -15.25
CA GLN A 538 -20.46 -43.71 -14.64
C GLN A 538 -20.49 -43.62 -13.11
N LYS A 539 -20.47 -44.83 -12.55
CA LYS A 539 -20.26 -45.30 -11.18
C LYS A 539 -19.42 -44.39 -10.27
N GLU A 540 -19.98 -44.08 -9.12
CA GLU A 540 -19.25 -43.66 -7.92
C GLU A 540 -18.50 -44.86 -7.34
N SER A 541 -17.18 -44.73 -7.19
CA SER A 541 -16.37 -45.57 -6.32
C SER A 541 -16.11 -44.83 -5.01
N THR A 542 -16.51 -45.49 -3.92
CA THR A 542 -16.32 -45.06 -2.54
C THR A 542 -14.85 -45.25 -2.16
N THR A 543 -14.14 -44.15 -1.89
CA THR A 543 -12.83 -44.20 -1.21
C THR A 543 -12.87 -43.25 -0.01
N THR A 544 -12.80 -43.87 1.17
CA THR A 544 -12.68 -43.25 2.48
C THR A 544 -11.44 -42.36 2.58
N ILE A 545 -11.63 -41.06 2.81
CA ILE A 545 -10.56 -40.12 3.17
C ILE A 545 -10.58 -39.94 4.69
N PRO A 546 -9.45 -40.13 5.40
CA PRO A 546 -9.39 -39.95 6.85
C PRO A 546 -9.43 -38.46 7.22
N GLN A 547 -10.21 -38.14 8.26
CA GLN A 547 -10.33 -36.81 8.87
C GLN A 547 -8.95 -36.21 9.18
N LYS A 548 -8.63 -35.08 8.56
CA LYS A 548 -7.41 -34.30 8.81
C LYS A 548 -7.78 -32.89 9.24
N LYS A 549 -7.41 -32.58 10.49
CA LYS A 549 -7.29 -31.28 11.20
C LYS A 549 -7.82 -30.03 10.46
N LEU A 550 -8.76 -29.32 11.10
CA LEU A 550 -9.15 -27.94 10.78
C LEU A 550 -7.91 -27.03 10.63
N ILE A 551 -7.70 -26.50 9.43
CA ILE A 551 -6.67 -25.51 9.12
C ILE A 551 -7.38 -24.14 9.06
N THR A 552 -7.23 -23.34 10.12
CA THR A 552 -7.76 -21.97 10.26
C THR A 552 -6.90 -20.90 9.57
N LYS A 553 -6.01 -21.28 8.64
CA LYS A 553 -5.14 -20.36 7.90
C LYS A 553 -5.05 -20.74 6.42
N ILE A 554 -5.59 -19.88 5.55
CA ILE A 554 -5.48 -20.04 4.08
C ILE A 554 -4.16 -19.45 3.55
N ILE A 555 -3.50 -18.61 4.35
CA ILE A 555 -2.14 -18.14 4.09
C ILE A 555 -1.21 -18.96 4.99
N GLU A 556 -0.61 -20.02 4.44
CA GLU A 556 0.62 -20.54 5.02
C GLU A 556 1.61 -19.37 5.08
N LYS A 557 2.12 -19.06 6.28
CA LYS A 557 3.38 -18.31 6.38
C LYS A 557 4.33 -19.02 5.42
N GLU A 558 4.91 -18.30 4.47
CA GLU A 558 6.08 -18.80 3.74
C GLU A 558 7.06 -19.29 4.80
N GLU A 559 7.09 -20.61 5.02
CA GLU A 559 8.21 -21.24 5.65
C GLU A 559 9.30 -21.10 4.61
N VAL A 560 10.07 -20.01 4.73
CA VAL A 560 11.40 -19.94 4.15
C VAL A 560 12.09 -21.19 4.66
N PHE A 561 12.14 -22.22 3.82
CA PHE A 561 12.87 -23.46 4.09
C PHE A 561 14.31 -23.04 4.37
N THR A 562 14.62 -22.81 5.64
CA THR A 562 15.98 -22.69 6.16
C THR A 562 16.52 -24.11 6.31
N GLY A 563 16.49 -24.86 5.21
CA GLY A 563 17.12 -26.15 5.07
C GLY A 563 18.49 -25.96 4.45
N LYS A 564 19.50 -26.67 4.98
CA LYS A 564 20.77 -26.85 4.28
C LYS A 564 20.46 -27.37 2.88
N VAL A 565 20.79 -26.58 1.86
CA VAL A 565 20.61 -26.92 0.46
C VAL A 565 21.22 -28.30 0.21
N LYS A 566 20.46 -29.22 -0.38
CA LYS A 566 20.94 -30.58 -0.70
C LYS A 566 22.17 -30.46 -1.60
N PHE A 567 23.21 -31.27 -1.34
CA PHE A 567 24.47 -31.22 -2.10
C PHE A 567 24.27 -31.35 -3.62
N GLY A 568 23.24 -32.07 -4.04
CA GLY A 568 22.86 -32.20 -5.46
C GLY A 568 22.54 -30.86 -6.15
N VAL A 569 21.96 -29.89 -5.44
CA VAL A 569 21.66 -28.56 -6.01
C VAL A 569 22.94 -27.78 -6.25
N TYR A 570 23.93 -27.87 -5.34
CA TYR A 570 25.25 -27.29 -5.60
C TYR A 570 25.92 -27.92 -6.82
N LEU A 571 25.75 -29.24 -7.02
CA LEU A 571 26.30 -29.95 -8.17
C LEU A 571 25.64 -29.52 -9.49
N GLU A 572 24.33 -29.23 -9.48
CA GLU A 572 23.64 -28.66 -10.63
C GLU A 572 24.09 -27.23 -10.94
N TYR A 573 24.28 -26.38 -9.93
CA TYR A 573 24.88 -25.05 -10.13
C TYR A 573 26.28 -25.15 -10.72
N LEU A 574 27.11 -26.08 -10.25
CA LEU A 574 28.47 -26.29 -10.78
C LEU A 574 28.45 -26.82 -12.22
N ARG A 575 27.47 -27.66 -12.59
CA ARG A 575 27.26 -28.08 -13.99
C ARG A 575 26.79 -26.94 -14.89
N ALA A 576 25.88 -26.09 -14.41
CA ALA A 576 25.36 -24.95 -15.16
C ALA A 576 26.41 -23.84 -15.38
N VAL A 577 27.34 -23.69 -14.45
CA VAL A 577 28.43 -22.69 -14.50
C VAL A 577 29.51 -23.07 -15.53
N GLY A 578 29.62 -24.36 -15.88
CA GLY A 578 30.47 -24.88 -16.95
C GLY A 578 31.92 -25.17 -16.51
N LEU A 579 32.54 -26.21 -17.09
CA LEU A 579 33.86 -26.73 -16.69
C LEU A 579 34.99 -25.67 -16.72
N ILE A 580 34.93 -24.71 -17.64
CA ILE A 580 35.97 -23.67 -17.83
C ILE A 580 35.94 -22.62 -16.71
N SER A 581 34.76 -22.28 -16.19
CA SER A 581 34.66 -21.30 -15.10
C SER A 581 34.95 -21.95 -13.74
N LEU A 582 34.68 -23.26 -13.59
CA LEU A 582 35.08 -24.05 -12.44
C LEU A 582 36.60 -24.16 -12.32
N THR A 583 37.30 -24.43 -13.43
CA THR A 583 38.77 -24.46 -13.44
C THR A 583 39.36 -23.09 -13.15
N PHE A 584 38.74 -22.01 -13.65
CA PHE A 584 39.14 -20.63 -13.32
C PHE A 584 38.92 -20.30 -11.83
N PHE A 585 37.80 -20.73 -11.24
CA PHE A 585 37.52 -20.56 -9.81
C PHE A 585 38.52 -21.34 -8.94
N LEU A 586 38.81 -22.60 -9.28
CA LEU A 586 39.81 -23.41 -8.60
C LEU A 586 41.22 -22.83 -8.73
N PHE A 587 41.55 -22.25 -9.90
CA PHE A 587 42.81 -21.53 -10.10
C PHE A 587 42.92 -20.31 -9.17
N ILE A 588 41.85 -19.53 -9.01
CA ILE A 588 41.81 -18.40 -8.06
C ILE A 588 41.95 -18.87 -6.62
N CYS A 589 41.23 -19.93 -6.21
CA CYS A 589 41.37 -20.50 -4.87
C CYS A 589 42.79 -20.99 -4.61
N CYS A 590 43.43 -21.61 -5.60
CA CYS A 590 44.81 -22.08 -5.51
C CYS A 590 45.81 -20.91 -5.40
N GLN A 591 45.60 -19.83 -6.17
CA GLN A 591 46.37 -18.58 -6.06
C GLN A 591 46.23 -17.95 -4.67
N VAL A 592 45.01 -17.86 -4.13
CA VAL A 592 44.77 -17.33 -2.78
C VAL A 592 45.44 -18.20 -1.71
N TYR A 593 45.37 -19.52 -1.85
CA TYR A 593 46.03 -20.45 -0.95
C TYR A 593 47.56 -20.33 -1.00
N LEU A 594 48.14 -20.21 -2.20
CA LEU A 594 49.58 -19.97 -2.41
C LEU A 594 50.06 -18.66 -1.79
N VAL A 595 49.25 -17.60 -1.82
CA VAL A 595 49.55 -16.31 -1.17
C VAL A 595 49.45 -16.39 0.35
N LEU A 596 48.52 -17.19 0.90
CA LEU A 596 48.35 -17.37 2.35
C LEU A 596 49.42 -18.27 2.99
N LEU A 597 50.00 -19.20 2.23
CA LEU A 597 51.02 -20.14 2.68
C LEU A 597 52.26 -19.48 3.33
N PRO A 598 52.90 -18.46 2.73
CA PRO A 598 54.00 -17.74 3.36
C PRO A 598 53.57 -16.92 4.59
N ILE A 599 52.33 -16.43 4.65
CA ILE A 599 51.79 -15.69 5.80
C ILE A 599 51.62 -16.63 7.00
N PHE A 600 51.09 -17.84 6.78
CA PHE A 600 51.02 -18.88 7.81
C PHE A 600 52.41 -19.38 8.24
N GLY A 601 53.36 -19.47 7.31
CA GLY A 601 54.76 -19.76 7.61
C GLY A 601 55.40 -18.72 8.52
N LEU A 602 55.18 -17.43 8.26
CA LEU A 602 55.64 -16.31 9.09
C LEU A 602 54.98 -16.30 10.47
N LEU A 603 53.67 -16.57 10.55
CA LEU A 603 52.95 -16.68 11.82
C LEU A 603 53.47 -17.84 12.68
N ASN A 604 53.68 -19.01 12.08
CA ASN A 604 54.25 -20.16 12.79
C ASN A 604 55.71 -19.92 13.21
N GLY A 605 56.48 -19.20 12.38
CA GLY A 605 57.83 -18.74 12.73
C GLY A 605 57.83 -17.81 13.95
N LEU A 606 56.93 -16.82 13.98
CA LEU A 606 56.75 -15.90 15.12
C LEU A 606 56.30 -16.62 16.39
N ILE A 607 55.41 -17.61 16.27
CA ILE A 607 54.95 -18.43 17.40
C ILE A 607 56.10 -19.28 17.96
N ARG A 608 56.94 -19.86 17.10
CA ARG A 608 58.16 -20.59 17.51
C ARG A 608 59.17 -19.69 18.21
N GLN A 609 59.42 -18.49 17.67
CA GLN A 609 60.32 -17.51 18.29
C GLN A 609 59.83 -17.06 19.67
N LYS A 610 58.50 -16.90 19.84
CA LYS A 610 57.88 -16.53 21.12
C LYS A 610 57.97 -17.65 22.16
N ARG A 611 57.90 -18.92 21.74
CA ARG A 611 58.15 -20.10 22.60
C ARG A 611 59.61 -20.18 23.04
N SER A 612 60.56 -20.05 22.10
CA SER A 612 62.00 -20.07 22.40
C SER A 612 62.41 -18.94 23.36
N ARG A 613 61.90 -17.71 23.15
CA ARG A 613 62.16 -16.60 24.09
C ARG A 613 61.57 -16.83 25.48
N LYS A 614 60.41 -17.51 25.60
CA LYS A 614 59.84 -17.91 26.89
C LYS A 614 60.71 -18.95 27.60
N GLU A 615 61.23 -19.94 26.88
CA GLU A 615 62.12 -20.96 27.45
C GLU A 615 63.45 -20.37 27.93
N ILE A 616 64.02 -19.42 27.18
CA ILE A 616 65.23 -18.68 27.57
C ILE A 616 64.97 -17.78 28.80
N LEU A 617 63.80 -17.14 28.88
CA LEU A 617 63.45 -16.35 30.07
C LEU A 617 63.27 -17.22 31.32
N VAL A 618 62.70 -18.42 31.15
CA VAL A 618 62.50 -19.39 32.23
C VAL A 618 63.84 -20.00 32.70
N SER A 619 64.80 -20.20 31.80
CA SER A 619 66.15 -20.67 32.19
C SER A 619 66.96 -19.58 32.92
N LEU A 620 66.86 -18.32 32.48
CA LEU A 620 67.52 -17.19 33.16
C LEU A 620 66.90 -16.90 34.54
N LEU A 621 65.58 -17.05 34.70
CA LEU A 621 64.93 -16.93 36.01
C LEU A 621 65.30 -18.07 36.97
N ARG A 622 65.65 -19.26 36.47
CA ARG A 622 66.19 -20.36 37.29
C ARG A 622 67.64 -20.14 37.74
N GLN A 623 68.44 -19.39 36.98
CA GLN A 623 69.84 -19.11 37.33
C GLN A 623 70.01 -17.98 38.36
N ASN A 624 69.01 -17.10 38.54
CA ASN A 624 69.07 -15.96 39.47
C ASN A 624 68.38 -16.22 40.83
N GLN A 625 68.09 -17.46 41.21
CA GLN A 625 67.51 -17.85 42.51
C GLN A 625 68.45 -18.67 43.41
N ILE A 626 69.77 -18.42 43.34
CA ILE A 626 70.74 -18.95 44.32
C ILE A 626 71.38 -17.79 45.07
#